data_AF-A0A1E4BDY8-F1
#
_entry.id   AF-A0A1E4BDY8-F1
#
_cell.length_a   1.000
_cell.length_b   1.000
_cell.length_c   1.000
_cell.angle_alpha   90.00
_cell.angle_beta   90.00
_cell.angle_gamma   90.00
#
_symmetry.space_group_name_H-M   'P 1'
#
loop_
_entity.id
_entity.type
_entity.pdbx_description
1 polymer ?
#
loop_
_entity_poly.entity_id
_entity_poly.type
_entity_poly.pdbx_seq_one_letter_code
_entity_poly.pdbx_strand_id
1 'polypeptide(L)'
;MALVQRDHILRLIERIAAAIARAMKRKSDGDLVGARQEVQQATMELLGPAAAMALLVDSRTAANLVGDAHRIRLWAGLLSTDRDLLQAMGRDAEAVNTDRRIVELLLEGWKREPEWDDATHAIFAAARARGAGAALDPGFTAALRAWDDARR
;
A
#
# COMPACT_ATOMS: atom_id res chain seq x y z
N MET A 1 -25.56 -0.32 -12.25
CA MET A 1 -24.09 -0.36 -12.37
C MET A 1 -23.37 -0.27 -11.01
N ALA A 2 -23.81 0.56 -10.05
CA ALA A 2 -23.20 0.65 -8.72
C ALA A 2 -23.12 -0.69 -7.94
N LEU A 3 -24.11 -1.57 -8.11
CA LEU A 3 -24.16 -2.87 -7.41
C LEU A 3 -23.07 -3.85 -7.89
N VAL A 4 -22.76 -3.83 -9.20
CA VAL A 4 -21.71 -4.67 -9.81
C VAL A 4 -20.31 -4.18 -9.40
N GLN A 5 -20.12 -2.85 -9.35
CA GLN A 5 -18.86 -2.27 -8.89
C GLN A 5 -18.60 -2.57 -7.42
N ARG A 6 -19.62 -2.46 -6.57
CA ARG A 6 -19.53 -2.81 -5.14
C ARG A 6 -19.16 -4.28 -4.93
N ASP A 7 -19.80 -5.18 -5.68
CA ASP A 7 -19.52 -6.62 -5.63
C ASP A 7 -18.11 -6.97 -6.15
N HIS A 8 -17.60 -6.22 -7.13
CA HIS A 8 -16.22 -6.36 -7.59
C HIS A 8 -15.21 -5.94 -6.53
N ILE A 9 -15.41 -4.78 -5.90
CA ILE A 9 -14.51 -4.27 -4.85
C ILE A 9 -14.50 -5.18 -3.63
N LEU A 10 -15.66 -5.65 -3.17
CA LEU A 10 -15.74 -6.61 -2.06
C LEU A 10 -14.96 -7.88 -2.35
N ARG A 11 -15.09 -8.45 -3.55
CA ARG A 11 -14.30 -9.62 -3.96
C ARG A 11 -12.80 -9.34 -4.02
N LEU A 12 -12.40 -8.13 -4.41
CA LEU A 12 -10.98 -7.74 -4.37
C LEU A 12 -10.46 -7.66 -2.93
N ILE A 13 -11.22 -7.04 -2.02
CA ILE A 13 -10.87 -6.97 -0.59
C ILE A 13 -10.70 -8.38 -0.01
N GLU A 14 -11.66 -9.27 -0.25
CA GLU A 14 -11.63 -10.66 0.25
C GLU A 14 -10.40 -11.41 -0.26
N ARG A 15 -10.08 -11.27 -1.56
CA ARG A 15 -8.89 -11.92 -2.16
C ARG A 15 -7.59 -11.42 -1.56
N ILE A 16 -7.49 -10.11 -1.33
CA ILE A 16 -6.31 -9.48 -0.72
C ILE A 16 -6.17 -9.91 0.74
N ALA A 17 -7.25 -9.90 1.51
CA ALA A 17 -7.26 -10.40 2.88
C ALA A 17 -6.81 -11.87 2.95
N ALA A 18 -7.30 -12.71 2.04
CA ALA A 18 -6.88 -14.11 1.95
C ALA A 18 -5.39 -14.25 1.59
N ALA A 19 -4.87 -13.41 0.69
CA ALA A 19 -3.45 -13.42 0.34
C ALA A 19 -2.55 -12.98 1.50
N ILE A 20 -2.95 -11.94 2.23
CA ILE A 20 -2.24 -11.49 3.44
C ILE A 20 -2.25 -12.61 4.49
N ALA A 21 -3.39 -13.26 4.72
CA ALA A 21 -3.47 -14.38 5.67
C ALA A 21 -2.52 -15.54 5.29
N ARG A 22 -2.43 -15.88 4.00
CA ARG A 22 -1.47 -16.90 3.51
C ARG A 22 -0.02 -16.45 3.70
N ALA A 23 0.30 -15.20 3.38
CA ALA A 23 1.63 -14.64 3.59
C ALA A 23 2.04 -14.67 5.07
N MET A 24 1.13 -14.30 5.97
CA MET A 24 1.38 -14.32 7.41
C MET A 24 1.58 -15.74 7.96
N LYS A 25 0.83 -16.71 7.44
CA LYS A 25 1.04 -18.13 7.78
C LYS A 25 2.41 -18.62 7.31
N ARG A 26 2.79 -18.34 6.06
CA ARG A 26 4.12 -18.71 5.55
C ARG A 26 5.24 -18.05 6.36
N LYS A 27 5.06 -16.79 6.76
CA LYS A 27 5.99 -16.09 7.65
C LYS A 27 6.14 -16.79 9.01
N SER A 28 5.05 -17.24 9.63
CA SER A 28 5.14 -17.99 10.90
C SER A 28 5.83 -19.34 10.74
N ASP A 29 5.72 -19.94 9.56
CA ASP A 29 6.37 -21.20 9.21
C ASP A 29 7.85 -21.02 8.79
N GLY A 30 8.35 -19.77 8.77
CA GLY A 30 9.72 -19.42 8.38
C GLY A 30 9.95 -19.29 6.87
N ASP A 31 8.93 -19.53 6.05
CA ASP A 31 8.97 -19.38 4.59
C ASP A 31 8.79 -17.91 4.18
N LEU A 32 9.81 -17.08 4.46
CA LEU A 32 9.78 -15.65 4.14
C LEU A 32 9.74 -15.38 2.62
N VAL A 33 10.40 -16.24 1.84
CA VAL A 33 10.43 -16.12 0.38
C VAL A 33 9.05 -16.40 -0.20
N GLY A 34 8.42 -17.51 0.18
CA GLY A 34 7.07 -17.83 -0.25
C GLY A 34 6.03 -16.83 0.26
N ALA A 35 6.18 -16.34 1.50
CA ALA A 35 5.34 -15.26 2.02
C ALA A 35 5.39 -14.01 1.14
N ARG A 36 6.59 -13.64 0.69
CA ARG A 36 6.79 -12.49 -0.19
C ARG A 36 6.22 -12.72 -1.60
N GLN A 37 6.34 -13.93 -2.13
CA GLN A 37 5.74 -14.30 -3.41
C GLN A 37 4.20 -14.17 -3.39
N GLU A 38 3.54 -14.55 -2.30
CA GLU A 38 2.08 -14.36 -2.14
C GLU A 38 1.69 -12.89 -2.20
N VAL A 39 2.43 -12.00 -1.52
CA VAL A 39 2.16 -10.56 -1.53
C VAL A 39 2.40 -9.96 -2.93
N GLN A 40 3.46 -10.40 -3.62
CA GLN A 40 3.75 -9.96 -4.98
C GLN A 40 2.66 -10.41 -5.95
N GLN A 41 2.20 -11.66 -5.87
CA GLN A 41 1.11 -12.15 -6.70
C GLN A 41 -0.18 -11.36 -6.46
N ALA A 42 -0.55 -11.15 -5.19
CA ALA A 42 -1.72 -10.36 -4.85
C ALA A 42 -1.62 -8.90 -5.36
N THR A 43 -0.41 -8.34 -5.37
CA THR A 43 -0.15 -7.01 -5.93
C THR A 43 -0.36 -7.00 -7.44
N MET A 44 0.15 -8.01 -8.15
CA MET A 44 -0.06 -8.13 -9.60
C MET A 44 -1.55 -8.29 -9.95
N GLU A 45 -2.28 -9.09 -9.18
CA GLU A 45 -3.73 -9.27 -9.35
C GLU A 45 -4.51 -7.98 -9.08
N LEU A 46 -4.18 -7.26 -7.99
CA LEU A 46 -4.82 -5.99 -7.64
C LEU A 46 -4.60 -4.92 -8.71
N LEU A 47 -3.37 -4.77 -9.19
CA LEU A 47 -2.99 -3.73 -10.14
C LEU A 47 -3.35 -4.10 -11.58
N GLY A 48 -3.50 -5.39 -11.87
CA GLY A 48 -3.90 -5.91 -13.18
C GLY A 48 -2.91 -5.49 -14.27
N PRO A 49 -3.39 -5.06 -15.46
CA PRO A 49 -2.51 -4.66 -16.56
C PRO A 49 -1.54 -3.52 -16.22
N ALA A 50 -1.89 -2.66 -15.26
CA ALA A 50 -1.05 -1.55 -14.85
C ALA A 50 0.16 -1.98 -14.00
N ALA A 51 0.16 -3.22 -13.47
CA ALA A 51 1.14 -3.67 -12.48
C ALA A 51 2.59 -3.49 -12.93
N ALA A 52 2.91 -3.91 -14.17
CA ALA A 52 4.26 -3.88 -14.72
C ALA A 52 4.87 -2.46 -14.72
N MET A 53 4.06 -1.44 -15.02
CA MET A 53 4.52 -0.05 -15.01
C MET A 53 4.40 0.58 -13.63
N ALA A 54 3.28 0.36 -12.94
CA ALA A 54 3.01 0.95 -11.64
C ALA A 54 4.09 0.60 -10.60
N LEU A 55 4.66 -0.61 -10.66
CA LEU A 55 5.73 -1.03 -9.76
C LEU A 55 7.10 -0.38 -10.03
N LEU A 56 7.33 0.14 -11.25
CA LEU A 56 8.62 0.69 -11.68
C LEU A 56 8.69 2.22 -11.59
N VAL A 57 7.53 2.89 -11.66
CA VAL A 57 7.46 4.36 -11.66
C VAL A 57 7.33 4.94 -10.25
N ASP A 58 7.52 6.26 -10.15
CA ASP A 58 7.33 7.02 -8.90
C ASP A 58 5.88 6.93 -8.39
N SER A 59 5.69 7.22 -7.11
CA SER A 59 4.40 7.05 -6.43
C SER A 59 3.26 7.89 -7.02
N ARG A 60 3.56 9.09 -7.54
CA ARG A 60 2.55 9.96 -8.18
C ARG A 60 2.10 9.37 -9.51
N THR A 61 3.04 8.99 -10.36
CA THR A 61 2.74 8.35 -11.65
C THR A 61 2.02 7.02 -11.43
N ALA A 62 2.46 6.22 -10.45
CA ALA A 62 1.83 4.96 -10.10
C ALA A 62 0.37 5.15 -9.66
N ALA A 63 0.09 6.12 -8.78
CA ALA A 63 -1.26 6.43 -8.36
C ALA A 63 -2.16 6.88 -9.53
N ASN A 64 -1.61 7.62 -10.50
CA ASN A 64 -2.33 7.99 -11.72
C ASN A 64 -2.65 6.78 -12.60
N LEU A 65 -1.73 5.81 -12.72
CA LEU A 65 -1.97 4.57 -13.47
C LEU A 65 -3.04 3.69 -12.81
N VAL A 66 -3.06 3.63 -11.48
CA VAL A 66 -4.07 2.87 -10.74
C VAL A 66 -5.44 3.55 -10.78
N GLY A 67 -5.45 4.88 -10.70
CA GLY A 67 -6.62 5.76 -10.86
C GLY A 67 -7.61 5.73 -9.69
N ASP A 68 -7.83 4.56 -9.10
CA ASP A 68 -8.85 4.31 -8.08
C ASP A 68 -8.27 4.39 -6.65
N ALA A 69 -8.86 5.25 -5.82
CA ALA A 69 -8.38 5.49 -4.45
C ALA A 69 -8.53 4.26 -3.54
N HIS A 70 -9.52 3.40 -3.78
CA HIS A 70 -9.70 2.17 -3.01
C HIS A 70 -8.60 1.14 -3.34
N ARG A 71 -8.27 0.95 -4.61
CA ARG A 71 -7.15 0.10 -5.05
C ARG A 71 -5.81 0.62 -4.53
N ILE A 72 -5.61 1.94 -4.48
CA ILE A 72 -4.42 2.54 -3.87
C ILE A 72 -4.31 2.19 -2.38
N ARG A 73 -5.41 2.27 -1.62
CA ARG A 73 -5.46 1.87 -0.19
C ARG A 73 -5.14 0.39 0.00
N LEU A 74 -5.76 -0.47 -0.80
CA LEU A 74 -5.50 -1.92 -0.78
C LEU A 74 -4.03 -2.25 -1.12
N TRP A 75 -3.46 -1.52 -2.08
CA TRP A 75 -2.06 -1.68 -2.45
C TRP A 75 -1.13 -1.27 -1.31
N ALA A 76 -1.42 -0.18 -0.62
CA ALA A 76 -0.67 0.23 0.57
C ALA A 76 -0.73 -0.85 1.68
N GLY A 77 -1.86 -1.54 1.84
CA GLY A 77 -1.97 -2.69 2.76
C GLY A 77 -1.07 -3.86 2.38
N LEU A 78 -1.00 -4.21 1.09
CA LEU A 78 -0.07 -5.22 0.58
C LEU A 78 1.39 -4.78 0.79
N LEU A 79 1.72 -3.53 0.50
CA LEU A 79 3.06 -2.97 0.74
C LEU A 79 3.45 -2.98 2.22
N SER A 80 2.51 -2.72 3.14
CA SER A 80 2.78 -2.82 4.58
C SER A 80 3.18 -4.25 4.96
N THR A 81 2.55 -5.25 4.35
CA THR A 81 2.89 -6.66 4.57
C THR A 81 4.25 -7.00 3.95
N ASP A 82 4.53 -6.57 2.71
CA ASP A 82 5.85 -6.76 2.05
C ASP A 82 6.98 -6.13 2.86
N ARG A 83 6.73 -4.93 3.40
CA ARG A 83 7.67 -4.21 4.26
C ARG A 83 8.03 -5.00 5.53
N ASP A 84 7.05 -5.62 6.18
CA ASP A 84 7.30 -6.45 7.37
C ASP A 84 8.02 -7.76 7.05
N LEU A 85 7.88 -8.27 5.82
CA LEU A 85 8.65 -9.40 5.32
C LEU A 85 10.08 -8.99 4.99
N LEU A 86 10.27 -7.85 4.31
CA LEU A 86 11.59 -7.28 4.00
C LEU A 86 12.42 -7.10 5.27
N GLN A 87 11.83 -6.56 6.33
CA GLN A 87 12.51 -6.41 7.62
C GLN A 87 12.87 -7.78 8.23
N ALA A 88 11.95 -8.75 8.21
CA ALA A 88 12.24 -10.11 8.70
C ALA A 88 13.35 -10.81 7.91
N MET A 89 13.55 -10.43 6.64
CA MET A 89 14.63 -10.91 5.77
C MET A 89 15.94 -10.11 5.93
N GLY A 90 16.00 -9.11 6.82
CA GLY A 90 17.17 -8.24 7.00
C GLY A 90 17.40 -7.23 5.86
N ARG A 91 16.37 -6.94 5.06
CA ARG A 91 16.42 -6.03 3.90
C ARG A 91 15.92 -4.63 4.27
N ASP A 92 16.54 -4.03 5.28
CA ASP A 92 16.06 -2.80 5.91
C ASP A 92 15.98 -1.60 4.95
N ALA A 93 16.95 -1.45 4.05
CA ALA A 93 16.95 -0.37 3.07
C ALA A 93 15.70 -0.42 2.15
N GLU A 94 15.29 -1.62 1.76
CA GLU A 94 14.06 -1.80 0.98
C GLU A 94 12.82 -1.58 1.83
N ALA A 95 12.81 -2.03 3.09
CA ALA A 95 11.70 -1.78 4.00
C ALA A 95 11.44 -0.27 4.19
N VAL A 96 12.50 0.54 4.32
CA VAL A 96 12.41 2.00 4.42
C VAL A 96 11.86 2.62 3.12
N ASN A 97 12.33 2.16 1.96
CA ASN A 97 11.81 2.63 0.67
C ASN A 97 10.32 2.28 0.50
N THR A 98 9.89 1.11 0.97
CA THR A 98 8.49 0.70 0.97
C THR A 98 7.65 1.56 1.91
N ASP A 99 8.14 1.88 3.12
CA ASP A 99 7.48 2.78 4.05
C ASP A 99 7.24 4.17 3.44
N ARG A 100 8.25 4.72 2.74
CA ARG A 100 8.08 5.98 1.97
C ARG A 100 6.98 5.84 0.92
N ARG A 101 7.03 4.79 0.11
CA ARG A 101 6.06 4.56 -0.97
C ARG A 101 4.63 4.42 -0.45
N ILE A 102 4.44 3.77 0.70
CA ILE A 102 3.14 3.67 1.39
C ILE A 102 2.58 5.07 1.68
N VAL A 103 3.37 5.95 2.31
CA VAL A 103 2.93 7.30 2.67
C VAL A 103 2.56 8.11 1.42
N GLU A 104 3.42 8.08 0.39
CA GLU A 104 3.20 8.82 -0.85
C GLU A 104 1.94 8.35 -1.60
N LEU A 105 1.76 7.03 -1.74
CA LEU A 105 0.57 6.47 -2.39
C LEU A 105 -0.70 6.81 -1.62
N LEU A 106 -0.67 6.72 -0.29
CA LEU A 106 -1.84 7.07 0.52
C LEU A 106 -2.17 8.56 0.40
N LEU A 107 -1.19 9.46 0.44
CA LEU A 107 -1.43 10.89 0.20
C LEU A 107 -2.06 11.15 -1.18
N GLU A 108 -1.63 10.43 -2.22
CA GLU A 108 -2.29 10.46 -3.52
C GLU A 108 -3.74 9.96 -3.45
N GLY A 109 -3.98 8.84 -2.78
CA GLY A 109 -5.34 8.32 -2.57
C GLY A 109 -6.25 9.32 -1.86
N TRP A 110 -5.74 9.97 -0.81
CA TRP A 110 -6.47 10.97 -0.01
C TRP A 110 -6.89 12.21 -0.80
N LYS A 111 -6.03 12.71 -1.69
CA LYS A 111 -6.39 13.84 -2.58
C LYS A 111 -7.60 13.54 -3.46
N ARG A 112 -7.81 12.25 -3.79
CA ARG A 112 -8.92 11.78 -4.62
C ARG A 112 -10.15 11.49 -3.76
N GLU A 113 -9.95 10.83 -2.63
CA GLU A 113 -11.01 10.45 -1.68
C GLU A 113 -10.49 10.64 -0.24
N PRO A 114 -10.85 11.74 0.43
CA PRO A 114 -10.32 12.08 1.75
C PRO A 114 -10.73 11.14 2.89
N GLU A 115 -11.74 10.31 2.67
CA GLU A 115 -12.28 9.38 3.65
C GLU A 115 -11.46 8.10 3.71
N TRP A 116 -10.81 7.89 4.85
CA TRP A 116 -10.05 6.68 5.14
C TRP A 116 -10.72 5.90 6.27
N ASP A 117 -10.60 4.58 6.19
CA ASP A 117 -10.94 3.70 7.30
C ASP A 117 -9.81 3.64 8.33
N ASP A 118 -10.10 3.05 9.49
CA ASP A 118 -9.14 2.91 10.58
C ASP A 118 -7.88 2.12 10.17
N ALA A 119 -8.05 1.13 9.29
CA ALA A 119 -6.94 0.32 8.78
C ALA A 119 -5.97 1.17 7.96
N THR A 120 -6.49 2.01 7.05
CA THR A 120 -5.69 2.94 6.24
C THR A 120 -4.99 3.97 7.14
N HIS A 121 -5.68 4.50 8.14
CA HIS A 121 -5.08 5.39 9.15
C HIS A 121 -3.94 4.72 9.90
N ALA A 122 -4.11 3.48 10.35
CA ALA A 122 -3.08 2.73 11.06
C ALA A 122 -1.86 2.47 10.19
N ILE A 123 -2.04 2.06 8.93
CA ILE A 123 -0.95 1.84 7.97
C ILE A 123 -0.16 3.14 7.75
N PHE A 124 -0.87 4.25 7.52
CA PHE A 124 -0.24 5.56 7.30
C PHE A 124 0.56 6.02 8.52
N ALA A 125 -0.04 5.94 9.71
CA ALA A 125 0.60 6.32 10.96
C ALA A 125 1.84 5.46 11.25
N ALA A 126 1.74 4.15 11.04
CA ALA A 126 2.84 3.21 11.28
C ALA A 126 4.02 3.48 10.33
N ALA A 127 3.78 3.69 9.04
CA ALA A 127 4.82 4.05 8.08
C ALA A 127 5.50 5.38 8.44
N ARG A 128 4.71 6.40 8.86
CA ARG A 128 5.26 7.67 9.33
C ARG A 128 6.11 7.55 10.59
N ALA A 129 5.66 6.76 11.58
CA ALA A 129 6.38 6.54 12.83
C ALA A 129 7.75 5.90 12.60
N ARG A 130 7.91 5.15 11.50
CA ARG A 130 9.18 4.55 11.06
C ARG A 130 10.08 5.50 10.26
N GLY A 131 9.72 6.78 10.15
CA GLY A 131 10.54 7.82 9.54
C GLY A 131 10.20 8.14 8.07
N ALA A 132 9.20 7.48 7.47
CA ALA A 132 8.81 7.73 6.08
C ALA A 132 8.49 9.21 5.80
N GLY A 133 7.93 9.93 6.77
CA GLY A 133 7.59 11.35 6.63
C GLY A 133 8.79 12.26 6.38
N ALA A 134 9.97 11.90 6.87
CA ALA A 134 11.21 12.67 6.65
C ALA A 134 11.90 12.30 5.33
N ALA A 135 11.58 11.14 4.76
CA ALA A 135 12.19 10.60 3.55
C ALA A 135 11.35 10.83 2.28
N LEU A 136 10.21 11.55 2.38
CA LEU A 136 9.30 11.77 1.26
C LEU A 136 9.98 12.50 0.11
N ASP A 137 9.54 12.17 -1.11
CA ASP A 137 9.82 13.01 -2.26
C ASP A 137 9.32 14.46 -2.00
N PRO A 138 10.09 15.51 -2.34
CA PRO A 138 9.73 16.90 -2.09
C PRO A 138 8.31 17.26 -2.57
N GLY A 139 7.85 16.65 -3.66
CA GLY A 139 6.52 16.83 -4.24
C GLY A 139 5.36 16.39 -3.33
N PHE A 140 5.63 15.71 -2.21
CA PHE A 140 4.62 15.24 -1.25
C PHE A 140 4.55 16.07 0.04
N THR A 141 5.51 16.96 0.29
CA THR A 141 5.57 17.77 1.52
C THR A 141 4.29 18.59 1.71
N ALA A 142 3.80 19.25 0.66
CA ALA A 142 2.57 20.05 0.73
C ALA A 142 1.33 19.19 0.99
N ALA A 143 1.27 18.00 0.40
CA ALA A 143 0.17 17.07 0.60
C ALA A 143 0.14 16.54 2.04
N LEU A 144 1.31 16.22 2.60
CA LEU A 144 1.42 15.79 3.99
C LEU A 144 0.95 16.88 4.96
N ARG A 145 1.36 18.14 4.75
CA ARG A 145 0.92 19.27 5.58
C ARG A 145 -0.60 19.47 5.51
N ALA A 146 -1.16 19.44 4.30
CA ALA A 146 -2.60 19.56 4.11
C ALA A 146 -3.38 18.45 4.82
N TRP A 147 -2.86 17.21 4.81
CA TRP A 147 -3.44 16.11 5.55
C TRP A 147 -3.35 16.32 7.07
N ASP A 148 -2.20 16.77 7.59
CA ASP A 148 -2.00 17.05 9.02
C ASP A 148 -2.94 18.17 9.51
N ASP A 149 -3.13 19.23 8.71
CA ASP A 149 -4.01 20.35 9.04
C ASP A 149 -5.50 19.94 9.04
N ALA A 150 -5.90 19.04 8.15
CA ALA A 150 -7.28 18.52 8.09
C ALA A 150 -7.66 17.63 9.30
N ARG A 151 -6.70 17.28 10.17
CA ARG A 151 -6.91 16.45 11.37
C ARG A 151 -6.80 17.21 12.69
N ARG A 152 -6.58 18.52 12.64
CA ARG A 152 -6.61 19.41 13.82
C ARG A 152 -8.01 19.93 14.07
#